data_AF-A0A2D9Y4L9-F1
#
_entry.id   AF-A0A2D9Y4L9-F1
#
_cell.length_a   1.000
_cell.length_b   1.000
_cell.length_c   1.000
_cell.angle_alpha   90.00
_cell.angle_beta   90.00
_cell.angle_gamma   90.00
#
_symmetry.space_group_name_H-M   'P 1'
#
loop_
_entity.id
_entity.type
_entity.pdbx_description
1 polymer ?
#
loop_
_entity_poly.entity_id
_entity_poly.type
_entity_poly.pdbx_seq_one_letter_code
_entity_poly.pdbx_strand_id
1 'polypeptide(L)'
;MKNDASLILMAYPDVFVRPSTEYICKILPYLGVGTKDAIKAGHAALCLVNHTTGNVDYFDFGRYITPQGKGRVRSKKTDTELHVPLRAHIEKGVITNIKEILQWLYNHPEKTHGDGKLVATVSQNINSQKARQYIENLHNKGSVEYGVFVKNGSNCARFVAETLLHGTTNKKIRRGIEKTLTITPSPLGIIRKGTSSGKIYTIDENGIQITEKISRRKNLFTFLHRKKHTTEKEIVRVKNTQLLRGTGSSAQFNIEKESGNTYIITRYNEQGQRDCSGLFTPKEEGFDMSNDFHFIYDSNCHHAHIQQSGKVYTFIKKQS
;
A
#
# COMPACT_ATOMS: atom_id res chain seq x y z
N MET A 1 -29.05 2.44 -3.74
CA MET A 1 -27.62 2.05 -3.72
C MET A 1 -27.08 2.31 -2.32
N LYS A 2 -26.36 1.34 -1.72
CA LYS A 2 -25.79 1.49 -0.37
C LYS A 2 -24.64 2.50 -0.36
N ASN A 3 -24.70 3.49 0.53
CA ASN A 3 -23.69 4.51 0.80
C ASN A 3 -23.34 4.45 2.30
N ASP A 4 -22.54 3.46 2.68
CA ASP A 4 -22.25 3.09 4.07
C ASP A 4 -20.78 3.32 4.45
N ALA A 5 -20.03 4.01 3.59
CA ALA A 5 -18.62 4.29 3.82
C ALA A 5 -18.15 5.60 3.19
N SER A 6 -16.93 5.97 3.56
CA SER A 6 -16.12 6.98 2.87
C SER A 6 -14.72 6.45 2.59
N LEU A 7 -14.09 6.99 1.56
CA LEU A 7 -12.68 6.77 1.27
C LEU A 7 -11.90 8.03 1.63
N ILE A 8 -10.88 7.91 2.46
CA ILE A 8 -9.86 8.95 2.63
C ILE A 8 -8.78 8.62 1.59
N LEU A 9 -8.66 9.45 0.57
CA LEU A 9 -7.65 9.29 -0.49
C LEU A 9 -6.41 10.06 -0.07
N MET A 10 -5.23 9.47 -0.23
CA MET A 10 -3.96 10.05 0.21
C MET A 10 -2.90 10.00 -0.89
N ALA A 11 -2.08 11.04 -0.92
CA ALA A 11 -0.93 11.16 -1.78
C ALA A 11 0.26 11.72 -0.99
N TYR A 12 1.43 11.10 -1.18
CA TYR A 12 2.72 11.59 -0.70
C TYR A 12 3.53 12.01 -1.93
N PRO A 13 3.34 13.24 -2.44
CA PRO A 13 3.91 13.67 -3.71
C PRO A 13 5.43 13.84 -3.67
N ASP A 14 6.02 13.90 -2.48
CA ASP A 14 7.44 14.13 -2.31
C ASP A 14 8.29 12.86 -2.28
N VAL A 15 7.65 11.69 -2.32
CA VAL A 15 8.31 10.38 -2.34
C VAL A 15 9.04 10.15 -3.66
N PHE A 16 10.33 9.81 -3.53
CA PHE A 16 11.14 9.28 -4.62
C PHE A 16 11.00 7.76 -4.66
N VAL A 17 10.78 7.23 -5.85
CA VAL A 17 10.66 5.79 -6.07
C VAL A 17 11.67 5.33 -7.09
N ARG A 18 12.13 4.08 -6.98
CA ARG A 18 12.87 3.44 -8.07
C ARG A 18 11.98 3.38 -9.31
N PRO A 19 12.46 3.73 -10.51
CA PRO A 19 11.66 3.62 -11.73
C PRO A 19 11.09 2.22 -11.94
N SER A 20 9.99 2.12 -12.69
CA SER A 20 9.47 0.83 -13.15
C SER A 20 10.48 0.14 -14.07
N THR A 21 10.40 -1.19 -14.19
CA THR A 21 11.26 -1.97 -15.09
C THR A 21 10.91 -1.77 -16.58
N GLU A 22 9.81 -1.09 -16.86
CA GLU A 22 9.36 -0.75 -18.22
C GLU A 22 10.42 0.01 -19.03
N TYR A 23 10.55 -0.34 -20.31
CA TYR A 23 11.55 0.26 -21.19
C TYR A 23 11.42 1.79 -21.28
N ILE A 24 10.19 2.30 -21.32
CA ILE A 24 9.93 3.75 -21.34
C ILE A 24 10.54 4.47 -20.14
N CYS A 25 10.58 3.84 -18.95
CA CYS A 25 11.19 4.41 -17.75
C CYS A 25 12.71 4.54 -17.86
N LYS A 26 13.37 3.79 -18.75
CA LYS A 26 14.79 3.96 -19.06
C LYS A 26 15.04 5.19 -19.96
N ILE A 27 14.03 5.65 -20.69
CA ILE A 27 14.09 6.81 -21.58
C ILE A 27 13.78 8.11 -20.82
N LEU A 28 12.86 8.07 -19.84
CA LEU A 28 12.43 9.24 -19.07
C LEU A 28 13.57 10.13 -18.52
N PRO A 29 14.70 9.59 -18.02
CA PRO A 29 15.81 10.43 -17.55
C PRO A 29 16.42 11.33 -18.64
N TYR A 30 16.46 10.87 -19.90
CA TYR A 30 16.93 11.67 -21.04
C TYR A 30 15.97 12.82 -21.38
N LEU A 31 14.69 12.69 -21.00
CA LEU A 31 13.67 13.74 -21.12
C LEU A 31 13.60 14.66 -19.90
N GLY A 32 14.58 14.58 -18.99
CA GLY A 32 14.64 15.39 -17.77
C GLY A 32 13.71 14.92 -16.64
N VAL A 33 13.08 13.76 -16.78
CA VAL A 33 12.19 13.18 -15.77
C VAL A 33 12.95 12.16 -14.92
N GLY A 34 13.29 12.55 -13.69
CA GLY A 34 14.01 11.69 -12.75
C GLY A 34 15.44 11.34 -13.19
N THR A 35 15.94 10.22 -12.68
CA THR A 35 17.25 9.62 -12.92
C THR A 35 17.09 8.12 -13.22
N LYS A 36 18.19 7.41 -13.56
CA LYS A 36 18.15 5.95 -13.74
C LYS A 36 17.66 5.20 -12.49
N ASP A 37 17.95 5.74 -11.31
CA ASP A 37 17.72 5.04 -10.03
C ASP A 37 16.53 5.61 -9.24
N ALA A 38 16.10 6.84 -9.52
CA ALA A 38 15.06 7.51 -8.75
C ALA A 38 14.21 8.47 -9.58
N ILE A 39 12.90 8.44 -9.38
CA ILE A 39 11.91 9.39 -9.93
C ILE A 39 10.99 9.88 -8.82
N LYS A 40 10.68 11.18 -8.80
CA LYS A 40 9.69 11.77 -7.88
C LYS A 40 8.27 11.54 -8.41
N ALA A 41 7.81 10.28 -8.36
CA ALA A 41 6.48 9.89 -8.82
C ALA A 41 5.42 9.96 -7.69
N GLY A 42 5.86 10.07 -6.44
CA GLY A 42 5.01 10.06 -5.26
C GLY A 42 4.49 8.67 -4.88
N HIS A 43 3.79 8.60 -3.76
CA HIS A 43 3.05 7.42 -3.30
C HIS A 43 1.56 7.76 -3.15
N ALA A 44 0.69 6.75 -3.24
CA ALA A 44 -0.75 6.90 -3.07
C ALA A 44 -1.30 5.74 -2.25
N ALA A 45 -2.20 6.06 -1.33
CA ALA A 45 -2.85 5.11 -0.44
C ALA A 45 -4.30 5.54 -0.18
N LEU A 46 -5.06 4.70 0.49
CA LEU A 46 -6.41 5.04 0.95
C LEU A 46 -6.72 4.47 2.33
N CYS A 47 -7.67 5.08 3.02
CA CYS A 47 -8.39 4.43 4.10
C CYS A 47 -9.84 4.22 3.69
N LEU A 48 -10.38 3.02 3.94
CA LEU A 48 -11.81 2.74 3.87
C LEU A 48 -12.42 2.91 5.27
N VAL A 49 -13.30 3.89 5.40
CA VAL A 49 -13.97 4.23 6.66
C VAL A 49 -15.38 3.67 6.65
N ASN A 50 -15.67 2.73 7.55
CA ASN A 50 -17.01 2.18 7.72
C ASN A 50 -17.87 3.17 8.55
N HIS A 51 -19.03 3.58 8.03
CA HIS A 51 -19.88 4.57 8.71
C HIS A 51 -20.63 4.02 9.92
N THR A 52 -20.85 2.71 9.98
CA THR A 52 -21.53 2.04 11.10
C THR A 52 -20.58 1.79 12.28
N THR A 53 -19.36 1.32 12.01
CA THR A 53 -18.42 0.95 13.08
C THR A 53 -17.38 2.02 13.40
N GLY A 54 -17.23 3.02 12.53
CA GLY A 54 -16.13 3.99 12.61
C GLY A 54 -14.76 3.40 12.30
N ASN A 55 -14.66 2.12 11.90
CA ASN A 55 -13.37 1.49 11.62
C ASN A 55 -12.68 2.18 10.44
N VAL A 56 -11.38 2.48 10.61
CA VAL A 56 -10.50 3.06 9.59
C VAL A 56 -9.55 1.96 9.13
N ASP A 57 -9.81 1.38 7.95
CA ASP A 57 -8.93 0.35 7.38
C ASP A 57 -7.99 0.97 6.35
N TYR A 58 -6.69 0.99 6.62
CA TYR A 58 -5.66 1.49 5.70
C TYR A 58 -5.30 0.43 4.65
N PHE A 59 -5.12 0.89 3.41
CA PHE A 59 -4.64 0.07 2.28
C PHE A 59 -3.71 0.88 1.39
N ASP A 60 -2.68 0.20 0.90
CA ASP A 60 -1.84 0.72 -0.18
C ASP A 60 -1.45 -0.40 -1.16
N PHE A 61 -0.81 -0.01 -2.26
CA PHE A 61 -0.27 -0.94 -3.24
C PHE A 61 1.15 -0.53 -3.61
N GLY A 62 2.06 -1.48 -3.60
CA GLY A 62 3.47 -1.21 -3.87
C GLY A 62 4.30 -2.47 -4.02
N ARG A 63 5.61 -2.27 -4.19
CA ARG A 63 6.59 -3.34 -4.45
C ARG A 63 7.19 -3.86 -3.13
N TYR A 64 6.32 -4.25 -2.20
CA TYR A 64 6.67 -4.60 -0.83
C TYR A 64 6.83 -6.12 -0.68
N ILE A 65 8.04 -6.63 -0.43
CA ILE A 65 8.28 -8.08 -0.28
C ILE A 65 7.70 -8.86 -1.48
N THR A 66 7.98 -8.39 -2.69
CA THR A 66 7.49 -8.97 -3.96
C THR A 66 8.64 -9.24 -4.90
N PRO A 67 8.50 -10.20 -5.85
CA PRO A 67 9.48 -10.38 -6.92
C PRO A 67 9.70 -9.09 -7.71
N GLN A 68 10.83 -9.01 -8.40
CA GLN A 68 11.13 -7.87 -9.27
C GLN A 68 10.03 -7.69 -10.34
N GLY A 69 9.62 -6.44 -10.57
CA GLY A 69 8.56 -6.11 -11.52
C GLY A 69 7.13 -6.37 -10.99
N LYS A 70 6.98 -6.94 -9.79
CA LYS A 70 5.68 -7.19 -9.17
C LYS A 70 5.38 -6.20 -8.04
N GLY A 71 4.11 -6.10 -7.70
CA GLY A 71 3.61 -5.38 -6.51
C GLY A 71 2.39 -6.09 -5.93
N ARG A 72 2.05 -5.74 -4.68
CA ARG A 72 0.93 -6.32 -3.95
C ARG A 72 0.17 -5.27 -3.16
N VAL A 73 -1.06 -5.61 -2.77
CA VAL A 73 -1.86 -4.85 -1.81
C VAL A 73 -1.35 -5.15 -0.40
N ARG A 74 -1.27 -4.13 0.46
CA ARG A 74 -1.11 -4.31 1.91
C ARG A 74 -2.37 -3.91 2.66
N SER A 75 -2.59 -4.55 3.78
CA SER A 75 -3.67 -4.26 4.73
C SER A 75 -3.28 -4.77 6.11
N LYS A 76 -3.99 -4.35 7.16
CA LYS A 76 -3.80 -4.86 8.52
C LYS A 76 -3.85 -6.41 8.63
N LYS A 77 -4.47 -7.09 7.67
CA LYS A 77 -4.57 -8.56 7.62
C LYS A 77 -3.21 -9.19 7.32
N THR A 78 -2.51 -8.71 6.29
CA THR A 78 -1.21 -9.27 5.85
C THR A 78 -0.01 -8.51 6.39
N ASP A 79 -0.23 -7.30 6.89
CA ASP A 79 0.78 -6.35 7.33
C ASP A 79 0.22 -5.68 8.60
N THR A 80 0.40 -6.37 9.73
CA THR A 80 -0.25 -6.03 11.02
C THR A 80 0.13 -4.66 11.54
N GLU A 81 1.30 -4.16 11.16
CA GLU A 81 1.77 -2.80 11.45
C GLU A 81 0.84 -1.73 10.87
N LEU A 82 0.04 -2.04 9.84
CA LEU A 82 -0.91 -1.11 9.21
C LEU A 82 -2.22 -0.92 9.99
N HIS A 83 -2.31 -1.45 11.21
CA HIS A 83 -3.44 -1.18 12.08
C HIS A 83 -3.52 0.32 12.43
N VAL A 84 -4.63 0.95 12.07
CA VAL A 84 -4.98 2.30 12.51
C VAL A 84 -5.81 2.18 13.80
N PRO A 85 -5.31 2.67 14.96
CA PRO A 85 -6.00 2.53 16.24
C PRO A 85 -7.15 3.53 16.42
N LEU A 86 -7.23 4.55 15.57
CA LEU A 86 -8.27 5.58 15.62
C LEU A 86 -9.58 5.09 15.01
N ARG A 87 -10.70 5.53 15.59
CA ARG A 87 -12.03 5.40 15.00
C ARG A 87 -12.47 6.73 14.41
N ALA A 88 -13.16 6.67 13.29
CA ALA A 88 -13.80 7.81 12.67
C ALA A 88 -15.12 8.15 13.38
N HIS A 89 -15.30 9.42 13.71
CA HIS A 89 -16.56 9.96 14.21
C HIS A 89 -17.41 10.41 13.02
N ILE A 90 -18.61 9.83 12.90
CA ILE A 90 -19.47 10.02 11.73
C ILE A 90 -20.74 10.77 12.14
N GLU A 91 -20.91 11.97 11.60
CA GLU A 91 -22.11 12.78 11.79
C GLU A 91 -22.73 13.08 10.43
N LYS A 92 -23.99 12.64 10.24
CA LYS A 92 -24.74 12.83 8.97
C LYS A 92 -23.92 12.38 7.73
N GLY A 93 -23.14 11.30 7.87
CA GLY A 93 -22.30 10.75 6.80
C GLY A 93 -20.95 11.45 6.59
N VAL A 94 -20.57 12.39 7.47
CA VAL A 94 -19.32 13.15 7.41
C VAL A 94 -18.37 12.72 8.54
N ILE A 95 -17.10 12.54 8.21
CA ILE A 95 -16.04 12.28 9.20
C ILE A 95 -15.66 13.59 9.90
N THR A 96 -15.96 13.71 11.20
CA THR A 96 -15.74 14.95 11.95
C THR A 96 -14.33 15.06 12.53
N ASN A 97 -13.69 13.94 12.86
CA ASN A 97 -12.30 13.88 13.35
C ASN A 97 -11.26 13.60 12.25
N ILE A 98 -11.52 14.02 11.00
CA ILE A 98 -10.60 13.77 9.86
C ILE A 98 -9.18 14.30 10.09
N LYS A 99 -9.03 15.44 10.79
CA LYS A 99 -7.72 16.03 11.10
C LYS A 99 -6.87 15.11 11.99
N GLU A 100 -7.49 14.48 12.98
CA GLU A 100 -6.83 13.53 13.89
C GLU A 100 -6.34 12.29 13.14
N ILE A 101 -7.20 11.72 12.28
CA ILE A 101 -6.86 10.56 11.45
C ILE A 101 -5.68 10.88 10.53
N LEU A 102 -5.72 12.03 9.84
CA LEU A 102 -4.65 12.45 8.94
C LEU A 102 -3.34 12.77 9.67
N GLN A 103 -3.41 13.38 10.86
CA GLN A 103 -2.23 13.64 11.68
C GLN A 103 -1.56 12.33 12.12
N TRP A 104 -2.36 11.35 12.54
CA TRP A 104 -1.83 10.03 12.89
C TRP A 104 -1.15 9.38 11.68
N LEU A 105 -1.77 9.41 10.50
CA LEU A 105 -1.19 8.82 9.28
C LEU A 105 0.12 9.52 8.87
N TYR A 106 0.19 10.84 8.99
CA TYR A 106 1.40 11.62 8.73
C TYR A 106 2.53 11.31 9.72
N ASN A 107 2.20 11.11 11.01
CA ASN A 107 3.17 10.80 12.06
C ASN A 107 3.69 9.35 12.03
N HIS A 108 3.22 8.51 11.10
CA HIS A 108 3.65 7.12 10.99
C HIS A 108 4.17 6.74 9.59
N PRO A 109 5.21 7.44 9.07
CA PRO A 109 5.80 7.14 7.77
C PRO A 109 6.42 5.75 7.69
N GLU A 110 6.85 5.17 8.83
CA GLU A 110 7.37 3.81 8.92
C GLU A 110 6.33 2.74 8.55
N LYS A 111 5.04 3.06 8.69
CA LYS A 111 3.91 2.20 8.28
C LYS A 111 3.45 2.51 6.87
N THR A 112 3.25 3.80 6.58
CA THR A 112 2.60 4.24 5.34
C THR A 112 3.53 4.28 4.13
N HIS A 113 4.85 4.23 4.34
CA HIS A 113 5.87 4.52 3.33
C HIS A 113 5.67 5.89 2.68
N GLY A 114 5.02 6.80 3.41
CA GLY A 114 4.74 8.16 2.99
C GLY A 114 5.75 9.13 3.57
N ASP A 115 6.73 9.53 2.77
CA ASP A 115 7.70 10.57 3.15
C ASP A 115 7.26 11.96 2.66
N GLY A 116 7.67 12.98 3.42
CA GLY A 116 7.35 14.38 3.12
C GLY A 116 5.89 14.71 3.42
N LYS A 117 5.31 15.66 2.68
CA LYS A 117 3.93 16.10 2.96
C LYS A 117 2.90 15.03 2.60
N LEU A 118 1.84 14.96 3.39
CA LEU A 118 0.62 14.20 3.10
C LEU A 118 -0.42 15.14 2.48
N VAL A 119 -0.93 14.79 1.30
CA VAL A 119 -2.05 15.47 0.65
C VAL A 119 -3.24 14.53 0.57
N ALA A 120 -4.38 14.93 1.14
CA ALA A 120 -5.54 14.05 1.27
C ALA A 120 -6.88 14.72 0.95
N THR A 121 -7.88 13.91 0.62
CA THR A 121 -9.28 14.32 0.50
C THR A 121 -10.21 13.20 0.97
N VAL A 122 -11.45 13.54 1.30
CA VAL A 122 -12.51 12.57 1.57
C VAL A 122 -13.43 12.43 0.36
N SER A 123 -13.62 11.20 -0.10
CA SER A 123 -14.71 10.81 -1.01
C SER A 123 -15.84 10.18 -0.20
N GLN A 124 -16.99 10.84 -0.19
CA GLN A 124 -18.23 10.35 0.41
C GLN A 124 -19.03 9.50 -0.59
N ASN A 125 -20.15 8.93 -0.12
CA ASN A 125 -21.06 8.12 -0.93
C ASN A 125 -20.38 6.90 -1.55
N ILE A 126 -19.75 6.09 -0.69
CA ILE A 126 -19.06 4.86 -1.08
C ILE A 126 -19.91 3.66 -0.68
N ASN A 127 -20.03 2.71 -1.60
CA ASN A 127 -20.49 1.37 -1.32
C ASN A 127 -19.30 0.54 -0.80
N SER A 128 -19.30 0.25 0.50
CA SER A 128 -18.18 -0.42 1.17
C SER A 128 -17.91 -1.81 0.59
N GLN A 129 -18.97 -2.56 0.26
CA GLN A 129 -18.87 -3.92 -0.28
C GLN A 129 -18.14 -3.94 -1.62
N LYS A 130 -18.51 -3.05 -2.55
CA LYS A 130 -17.87 -2.99 -3.88
C LYS A 130 -16.41 -2.54 -3.79
N ALA A 131 -16.10 -1.57 -2.93
CA ALA A 131 -14.73 -1.14 -2.69
C ALA A 131 -13.88 -2.30 -2.11
N ARG A 132 -14.39 -2.97 -1.06
CA ARG A 132 -13.73 -4.15 -0.46
C ARG A 132 -13.55 -5.28 -1.45
N GLN A 133 -14.58 -5.58 -2.26
CA GLN A 133 -14.50 -6.63 -3.26
C GLN A 133 -13.36 -6.39 -4.24
N TYR A 134 -13.16 -5.15 -4.72
CA TYR A 134 -12.01 -4.83 -5.57
C TYR A 134 -10.67 -5.04 -4.83
N ILE A 135 -10.55 -4.51 -3.60
CA ILE A 135 -9.35 -4.64 -2.77
C ILE A 135 -9.00 -6.11 -2.56
N GLU A 136 -9.95 -6.92 -2.08
CA GLU A 136 -9.75 -8.34 -1.80
C GLU A 136 -9.48 -9.15 -3.07
N ASN A 137 -10.14 -8.84 -4.19
CA ASN A 137 -9.85 -9.48 -5.47
C ASN A 137 -8.41 -9.24 -5.94
N LEU A 138 -7.87 -8.04 -5.71
CA LEU A 138 -6.48 -7.75 -6.04
C LEU A 138 -5.51 -8.36 -5.01
N HIS A 139 -5.86 -8.32 -3.73
CA HIS A 139 -5.08 -8.90 -2.64
C HIS A 139 -4.92 -10.42 -2.78
N ASN A 140 -6.00 -11.13 -3.12
CA ASN A 140 -6.00 -12.59 -3.32
C ASN A 140 -5.18 -13.06 -4.54
N LYS A 141 -4.78 -12.15 -5.44
CA LYS A 141 -3.87 -12.48 -6.54
C LYS A 141 -2.40 -12.53 -6.12
N GLY A 142 -2.08 -12.12 -4.88
CA GLY A 142 -0.70 -12.01 -4.41
C GLY A 142 0.08 -10.95 -5.20
N SER A 143 1.29 -11.32 -5.62
CA SER A 143 2.18 -10.47 -6.41
C SER A 143 1.71 -10.35 -7.87
N VAL A 144 1.17 -9.18 -8.25
CA VAL A 144 0.74 -8.87 -9.62
C VAL A 144 1.74 -7.98 -10.34
N GLU A 145 1.65 -7.89 -11.67
CA GLU A 145 2.48 -6.98 -12.46
C GLU A 145 2.39 -5.53 -11.95
N TYR A 146 3.55 -4.92 -11.70
CA TYR A 146 3.69 -3.53 -11.31
C TYR A 146 4.14 -2.70 -12.52
N GLY A 147 3.42 -1.63 -12.82
CA GLY A 147 3.88 -0.69 -13.82
C GLY A 147 2.97 0.50 -14.06
N VAL A 148 3.56 1.54 -14.66
CA VAL A 148 2.89 2.76 -15.07
C VAL A 148 1.99 2.46 -16.27
N PHE A 149 2.50 1.77 -17.29
CA PHE A 149 1.79 1.49 -18.54
C PHE A 149 1.50 0.00 -18.77
N VAL A 150 1.84 -0.87 -17.81
CA VAL A 150 1.58 -2.31 -17.90
C VAL A 150 0.06 -2.58 -17.95
N LYS A 151 -0.39 -3.16 -19.06
CA LYS A 151 -1.76 -3.64 -19.25
C LYS A 151 -2.05 -4.75 -18.23
N ASN A 152 -3.22 -4.71 -17.59
CA ASN A 152 -3.64 -5.64 -16.54
C ASN A 152 -2.74 -5.65 -15.28
N GLY A 153 -1.73 -4.77 -15.19
CA GLY A 153 -0.95 -4.53 -13.99
C GLY A 153 -1.54 -3.43 -13.11
N SER A 154 -0.93 -3.18 -11.96
CA SER A 154 -1.32 -2.10 -11.06
C SER A 154 -0.14 -1.26 -10.60
N ASN A 155 -0.44 -0.17 -9.91
CA ASN A 155 0.51 0.67 -9.17
C ASN A 155 -0.27 1.38 -8.06
N CYS A 156 0.42 2.12 -7.18
CA CYS A 156 -0.21 2.80 -6.05
C CYS A 156 -1.40 3.68 -6.46
N ALA A 157 -1.22 4.49 -7.50
CA ALA A 157 -2.26 5.39 -8.00
C ALA A 157 -3.40 4.62 -8.69
N ARG A 158 -3.11 3.63 -9.54
CA ARG A 158 -4.14 2.81 -10.19
C ARG A 158 -4.98 2.07 -9.17
N PHE A 159 -4.37 1.47 -8.15
CA PHE A 159 -5.08 0.80 -7.06
C PHE A 159 -6.09 1.73 -6.36
N VAL A 160 -5.67 2.94 -5.98
CA VAL A 160 -6.56 3.91 -5.32
C VAL A 160 -7.68 4.37 -6.25
N ALA A 161 -7.35 4.65 -7.52
CA ALA A 161 -8.31 5.08 -8.53
C ALA A 161 -9.39 4.02 -8.79
N GLU A 162 -9.00 2.77 -9.03
CA GLU A 162 -9.91 1.66 -9.28
C GLU A 162 -10.77 1.33 -8.06
N THR A 163 -10.19 1.33 -6.85
CA THR A 163 -10.95 1.14 -5.60
C THR A 163 -12.06 2.19 -5.48
N LEU A 164 -11.73 3.47 -5.75
CA LEU A 164 -12.69 4.54 -5.75
C LEU A 164 -13.74 4.38 -6.87
N LEU A 165 -13.34 3.97 -8.08
CA LEU A 165 -14.23 3.77 -9.21
C LEU A 165 -15.29 2.70 -8.94
N HIS A 166 -14.87 1.56 -8.37
CA HIS A 166 -15.74 0.47 -7.98
C HIS A 166 -16.65 0.85 -6.79
N GLY A 167 -16.13 1.62 -5.83
CA GLY A 167 -16.87 1.99 -4.62
C GLY A 167 -17.83 3.17 -4.77
N THR A 168 -17.51 4.18 -5.58
CA THR A 168 -18.26 5.44 -5.59
C THR A 168 -19.65 5.31 -6.22
N THR A 169 -20.68 5.91 -5.62
CA THR A 169 -21.98 6.09 -6.25
C THR A 169 -22.13 7.47 -6.91
N ASN A 170 -21.16 8.37 -6.69
CA ASN A 170 -21.15 9.71 -7.28
C ASN A 170 -20.72 9.68 -8.75
N LYS A 171 -21.66 9.98 -9.66
CA LYS A 171 -21.43 9.98 -11.12
C LYS A 171 -20.34 10.97 -11.57
N LYS A 172 -20.19 12.13 -10.90
CA LYS A 172 -19.17 13.14 -11.24
C LYS A 172 -17.77 12.64 -10.88
N ILE A 173 -17.61 12.04 -9.70
CA ILE A 173 -16.34 11.44 -9.27
C ILE A 173 -15.98 10.27 -10.20
N ARG A 174 -16.93 9.35 -10.45
CA ARG A 174 -16.76 8.23 -11.40
C ARG A 174 -16.17 8.68 -12.74
N ARG A 175 -16.85 9.60 -13.44
CA ARG A 175 -16.36 10.15 -14.73
C ARG A 175 -15.01 10.84 -14.62
N GLY A 176 -14.75 11.47 -13.47
CA GLY A 176 -13.47 12.12 -13.18
C GLY A 176 -12.31 11.13 -13.11
N ILE A 177 -12.54 9.99 -12.46
CA ILE A 177 -11.57 8.92 -12.28
C ILE A 177 -11.39 8.09 -13.56
N GLU A 178 -12.46 7.76 -14.27
CA GLU A 178 -12.39 7.08 -15.58
C GLU A 178 -11.44 7.84 -16.54
N LYS A 179 -11.54 9.16 -16.59
CA LYS A 179 -10.64 10.02 -17.38
C LYS A 179 -9.18 10.00 -16.91
N THR A 180 -8.90 9.66 -15.65
CA THR A 180 -7.52 9.50 -15.18
C THR A 180 -6.94 8.14 -15.54
N LEU A 181 -7.80 7.13 -15.68
CA LEU A 181 -7.42 5.76 -16.03
C LEU A 181 -7.16 5.58 -17.54
N THR A 182 -7.65 6.48 -18.40
CA THR A 182 -7.33 6.45 -19.85
C THR A 182 -5.86 6.71 -20.16
N ILE A 183 -5.08 7.25 -19.20
CA ILE A 183 -3.62 7.38 -19.29
C ILE A 183 -3.01 6.55 -18.15
N THR A 184 -2.47 7.21 -17.14
CA THR A 184 -2.03 6.61 -15.88
C THR A 184 -2.39 7.61 -14.80
N PRO A 185 -3.16 7.21 -13.78
CA PRO A 185 -3.52 8.12 -12.71
C PRO A 185 -2.26 8.52 -11.95
N SER A 186 -2.18 9.79 -11.54
CA SER A 186 -1.14 10.28 -10.64
C SER A 186 -1.71 10.47 -9.23
N PRO A 187 -0.90 10.35 -8.17
CA PRO A 187 -1.37 10.51 -6.79
C PRO A 187 -2.21 11.78 -6.58
N LEU A 188 -1.66 12.96 -6.93
CA LEU A 188 -2.36 14.24 -6.79
C LEU A 188 -3.56 14.38 -7.77
N GLY A 189 -3.49 13.71 -8.92
CA GLY A 189 -4.60 13.65 -9.87
C GLY A 189 -5.84 13.01 -9.26
N ILE A 190 -5.65 11.91 -8.51
CA ILE A 190 -6.72 11.19 -7.82
C ILE A 190 -7.32 12.05 -6.71
N ILE A 191 -6.49 12.68 -5.87
CA ILE A 191 -6.99 13.59 -4.80
C ILE A 191 -7.92 14.65 -5.38
N ARG A 192 -7.48 15.32 -6.45
CA ARG A 192 -8.27 16.39 -7.07
C ARG A 192 -9.58 15.89 -7.68
N LYS A 193 -9.63 14.66 -8.19
CA LYS A 193 -10.81 14.10 -8.86
C LYS A 193 -11.76 13.37 -7.91
N GLY A 194 -11.26 12.86 -6.80
CA GLY A 194 -12.01 12.08 -5.82
C GLY A 194 -12.63 12.90 -4.68
N THR A 195 -12.38 14.21 -4.62
CA THR A 195 -12.97 15.06 -3.56
C THR A 195 -14.50 15.18 -3.71
N SER A 196 -15.22 14.96 -2.60
CA SER A 196 -16.68 15.19 -2.55
C SER A 196 -17.05 16.62 -2.16
N SER A 197 -16.27 17.25 -1.26
CA SER A 197 -16.54 18.60 -0.73
C SER A 197 -15.69 19.69 -1.36
N GLY A 198 -14.70 19.34 -2.20
CA GLY A 198 -13.67 20.27 -2.67
C GLY A 198 -12.53 20.47 -1.67
N LYS A 199 -12.70 20.09 -0.39
CA LYS A 199 -11.67 20.26 0.63
C LYS A 199 -10.50 19.30 0.39
N ILE A 200 -9.30 19.85 0.43
CA ILE A 200 -8.03 19.15 0.30
C ILE A 200 -7.17 19.52 1.50
N TYR A 201 -6.77 18.51 2.24
CA TYR A 201 -5.92 18.62 3.42
C TYR A 201 -4.47 18.45 2.98
N THR A 202 -3.58 19.32 3.43
CA THR A 202 -2.13 19.17 3.30
C THR A 202 -1.56 19.17 4.70
N ILE A 203 -0.74 18.18 5.02
CA ILE A 203 -0.08 18.03 6.31
C ILE A 203 1.41 17.97 6.04
N ASP A 204 2.16 18.86 6.68
CA ASP A 204 3.61 18.91 6.66
C ASP A 204 4.15 19.27 8.06
N GLU A 205 5.44 19.56 8.17
CA GLU A 205 6.09 19.90 9.44
C GLU A 205 5.47 21.13 10.14
N ASN A 206 4.75 21.99 9.41
CA ASN A 206 4.08 23.17 9.94
C ASN A 206 2.61 22.90 10.34
N GLY A 207 2.16 21.64 10.23
CA GLY A 207 0.81 21.21 10.61
C GLY A 207 -0.15 21.12 9.42
N ILE A 208 -1.46 21.21 9.72
CA ILE A 208 -2.54 20.91 8.77
C ILE A 208 -3.07 22.20 8.11
N GLN A 209 -2.96 22.26 6.78
CA GLN A 209 -3.54 23.30 5.94
C GLN A 209 -4.73 22.74 5.14
N ILE A 210 -5.77 23.55 4.95
CA ILE A 210 -6.96 23.18 4.16
C ILE A 210 -7.07 24.12 2.96
N THR A 211 -7.16 23.55 1.78
CA THR A 211 -7.39 24.29 0.53
C THR A 211 -8.62 23.74 -0.20
N GLU A 212 -9.28 24.56 -1.00
CA GLU A 212 -10.44 24.11 -1.78
C GLU A 212 -10.07 23.65 -3.20
N LYS A 213 -8.85 23.96 -3.68
CA LYS A 213 -8.37 23.58 -5.03
C LYS A 213 -6.85 23.43 -5.06
N ILE A 214 -6.37 22.26 -5.50
CA ILE A 214 -4.97 22.11 -5.96
C ILE A 214 -4.83 22.80 -7.32
N SER A 215 -3.96 23.81 -7.42
CA SER A 215 -3.58 24.44 -8.69
C SER A 215 -2.97 23.40 -9.66
N ARG A 216 -3.49 23.34 -10.90
CA ARG A 216 -3.03 22.38 -11.94
C ARG A 216 -1.55 22.55 -12.28
N ARG A 217 -0.99 23.75 -12.12
CA ARG A 217 0.41 24.07 -12.49
C ARG A 217 1.44 23.46 -11.52
N LYS A 218 1.08 23.20 -10.25
CA LYS A 218 2.02 22.64 -9.25
C LYS A 218 2.41 21.17 -9.51
N ASN A 219 1.60 20.40 -10.25
CA ASN A 219 1.86 18.96 -10.50
C ASN A 219 2.97 18.68 -11.52
N LEU A 220 3.25 19.59 -12.44
CA LEU A 220 4.18 19.35 -13.55
C LEU A 220 5.66 19.50 -13.13
N PHE A 221 5.94 20.43 -12.22
CA PHE A 221 7.30 20.72 -11.75
C PHE A 221 7.88 19.67 -10.79
N THR A 222 7.03 18.83 -10.20
CA THR A 222 7.49 17.74 -9.30
C THR A 222 8.35 16.70 -10.02
N PHE A 223 8.09 16.42 -11.29
CA PHE A 223 8.82 15.39 -12.06
C PHE A 223 10.19 15.84 -12.56
N LEU A 224 10.45 17.15 -12.60
CA LEU A 224 11.72 17.75 -13.02
C LEU A 224 12.75 17.80 -11.88
N HIS A 225 12.37 17.41 -10.67
CA HIS A 225 13.31 17.34 -9.55
C HIS A 225 14.26 16.15 -9.69
N ARG A 226 15.54 16.47 -9.87
CA ARG A 226 16.66 15.54 -9.78
C ARG A 226 17.17 15.52 -8.35
N LYS A 227 16.82 14.50 -7.56
CA LYS A 227 17.51 14.23 -6.29
C LYS A 227 18.54 13.11 -6.51
N LYS A 228 19.67 13.23 -5.80
CA LYS A 228 20.84 12.34 -5.84
C LYS A 228 20.45 10.89 -5.47
N HIS A 229 21.28 9.93 -5.90
CA HIS A 229 21.19 8.49 -5.63
C HIS A 229 20.46 8.16 -4.32
N THR A 230 19.36 7.42 -4.42
CA THR A 230 18.84 6.67 -3.27
C THR A 230 19.85 5.59 -2.94
N THR A 231 20.68 5.79 -1.91
CA THR A 231 21.45 4.72 -1.29
C THR A 231 20.50 3.59 -0.93
N GLU A 232 20.91 2.34 -1.18
CA GLU A 232 20.16 1.20 -0.68
C GLU A 232 19.99 1.35 0.84
N LYS A 233 18.75 1.22 1.31
CA LYS A 233 18.50 1.17 2.75
C LYS A 233 19.27 -0.04 3.28
N GLU A 234 20.12 0.21 4.26
CA GLU A 234 20.82 -0.86 4.96
C GLU A 234 19.79 -1.76 5.65
N ILE A 235 19.95 -3.08 5.49
CA ILE A 235 19.05 -4.06 6.09
C ILE A 235 19.77 -4.62 7.33
N VAL A 236 19.19 -4.35 8.51
CA VAL A 236 19.65 -4.91 9.78
C VAL A 236 19.37 -6.41 9.77
N ARG A 237 20.43 -7.23 9.74
CA ARG A 237 20.30 -8.69 9.68
C ARG A 237 19.89 -9.27 11.04
N VAL A 238 18.79 -10.01 11.05
CA VAL A 238 18.33 -10.75 12.22
C VAL A 238 18.84 -12.20 12.13
N LYS A 239 19.42 -12.71 13.21
CA LYS A 239 19.95 -14.09 13.24
C LYS A 239 18.84 -15.10 12.96
N ASN A 240 19.21 -16.21 12.30
CA ASN A 240 18.29 -17.32 11.99
C ASN A 240 17.05 -16.90 11.17
N THR A 241 17.20 -15.89 10.30
CA THR A 241 16.14 -15.46 9.39
C THR A 241 16.52 -15.63 7.92
N GLN A 242 15.52 -15.74 7.07
CA GLN A 242 15.64 -15.72 5.63
C GLN A 242 15.08 -14.42 5.06
N LEU A 243 15.80 -13.78 4.14
CA LEU A 243 15.46 -12.48 3.59
C LEU A 243 14.69 -12.62 2.27
N LEU A 244 13.51 -11.98 2.20
CA LEU A 244 12.79 -11.71 0.97
C LEU A 244 12.93 -10.23 0.60
N ARG A 245 13.65 -9.95 -0.49
CA ARG A 245 13.90 -8.58 -0.95
C ARG A 245 12.72 -8.05 -1.77
N GLY A 246 12.35 -6.79 -1.55
CA GLY A 246 11.42 -6.08 -2.43
C GLY A 246 11.99 -4.73 -2.84
N THR A 247 11.46 -4.16 -3.93
CA THR A 247 11.94 -2.86 -4.43
C THR A 247 11.52 -1.69 -3.54
N GLY A 248 10.36 -1.78 -2.91
CA GLY A 248 9.83 -0.77 -1.98
C GLY A 248 10.15 -1.08 -0.51
N SER A 249 10.15 -2.37 -0.14
CA SER A 249 10.61 -2.86 1.16
C SER A 249 10.91 -4.35 1.11
N SER A 250 11.79 -4.79 2.00
CA SER A 250 12.18 -6.19 2.23
C SER A 250 11.70 -6.66 3.60
N ALA A 251 11.67 -7.97 3.81
CA ALA A 251 11.35 -8.55 5.12
C ALA A 251 12.16 -9.83 5.37
N GLN A 252 12.38 -10.11 6.65
CA GLN A 252 13.09 -11.29 7.13
C GLN A 252 12.13 -12.21 7.87
N PHE A 253 12.18 -13.50 7.58
CA PHE A 253 11.28 -14.50 8.16
C PHE A 253 12.06 -15.56 8.93
N ASN A 254 11.50 -15.98 10.06
CA ASN A 254 11.97 -17.11 10.84
C ASN A 254 10.81 -18.07 11.09
N ILE A 255 11.12 -19.35 11.24
CA ILE A 255 10.20 -20.40 11.63
C ILE A 255 10.82 -21.25 12.75
N GLU A 256 10.02 -21.55 13.76
CA GLU A 256 10.36 -22.41 14.89
C GLU A 256 9.26 -23.47 15.07
N LYS A 257 9.64 -24.68 15.49
CA LYS A 257 8.67 -25.75 15.79
C LYS A 257 8.12 -25.52 17.19
N GLU A 258 6.80 -25.43 17.31
CA GLU A 258 6.12 -25.31 18.60
C GLU A 258 5.79 -26.70 19.15
N SER A 259 4.84 -27.39 18.50
CA SER A 259 4.38 -28.73 18.88
C SER A 259 3.61 -29.39 17.74
N GLY A 260 3.79 -30.70 17.55
CA GLY A 260 3.14 -31.44 16.47
C GLY A 260 3.34 -30.78 15.11
N ASN A 261 2.23 -30.46 14.43
CA ASN A 261 2.21 -29.74 13.15
C ASN A 261 1.95 -28.22 13.30
N THR A 262 2.39 -27.64 14.42
CA THR A 262 2.26 -26.21 14.74
C THR A 262 3.64 -25.56 14.80
N TYR A 263 3.75 -24.38 14.20
CA TYR A 263 4.98 -23.64 14.05
C TYR A 263 4.79 -22.19 14.46
N ILE A 264 5.80 -21.56 15.05
CA ILE A 264 5.85 -20.12 15.21
C ILE A 264 6.52 -19.55 13.97
N ILE A 265 5.84 -18.64 13.26
CA ILE A 265 6.46 -17.88 12.17
C ILE A 265 6.49 -16.41 12.57
N THR A 266 7.69 -15.82 12.47
CA THR A 266 7.94 -14.41 12.82
C THR A 266 8.47 -13.66 11.61
N ARG A 267 7.91 -12.47 11.34
CA ARG A 267 8.37 -11.53 10.31
C ARG A 267 9.01 -10.31 10.95
N TYR A 268 10.15 -9.90 10.41
CA TYR A 268 10.88 -8.69 10.79
C TYR A 268 11.02 -7.76 9.58
N ASN A 269 10.99 -6.46 9.83
CA ASN A 269 11.22 -5.43 8.82
C ASN A 269 12.73 -5.20 8.55
N GLU A 270 13.05 -4.22 7.70
CA GLU A 270 14.42 -3.88 7.30
C GLU A 270 15.26 -3.33 8.46
N GLN A 271 14.62 -2.81 9.50
CA GLN A 271 15.27 -2.31 10.73
C GLN A 271 15.47 -3.42 11.77
N GLY A 272 15.11 -4.67 11.46
CA GLY A 272 15.18 -5.80 12.39
C GLY A 272 14.10 -5.77 13.46
N GLN A 273 13.09 -4.89 13.34
CA GLN A 273 11.96 -4.84 14.25
C GLN A 273 10.93 -5.89 13.84
N ARG A 274 10.29 -6.52 14.83
CA ARG A 274 9.28 -7.54 14.60
C ARG A 274 7.96 -6.90 14.14
N ASP A 275 7.52 -7.22 12.93
CA ASP A 275 6.20 -6.82 12.42
C ASP A 275 5.09 -7.68 13.02
N CYS A 276 5.32 -9.00 13.04
CA CYS A 276 4.35 -9.97 13.53
C CYS A 276 5.00 -11.29 13.93
N SER A 277 4.34 -11.98 14.85
CA SER A 277 4.58 -13.39 15.18
C SER A 277 3.24 -14.07 15.40
N GLY A 278 3.19 -15.39 15.25
CA GLY A 278 1.98 -16.16 15.49
C GLY A 278 2.18 -17.64 15.26
N LEU A 279 1.16 -18.41 15.65
CA LEU A 279 1.10 -19.85 15.41
C LEU A 279 0.54 -20.13 14.02
N PHE A 280 1.20 -21.02 13.29
CA PHE A 280 0.83 -21.44 11.94
C PHE A 280 0.76 -22.95 11.84
N THR A 281 -0.08 -23.43 10.91
CA THR A 281 -0.16 -24.83 10.54
C THR A 281 -0.07 -24.94 9.02
N PRO A 282 0.76 -25.86 8.47
CA PRO A 282 0.79 -26.08 7.04
C PRO A 282 -0.52 -26.73 6.58
N LYS A 283 -1.02 -26.31 5.42
CA LYS A 283 -2.20 -26.93 4.79
C LYS A 283 -1.91 -28.35 4.35
N GLU A 284 -0.68 -28.59 3.90
CA GLU A 284 -0.22 -29.87 3.41
C GLU A 284 0.65 -30.56 4.47
N GLU A 285 0.53 -31.89 4.58
CA GLU A 285 1.44 -32.70 5.38
C GLU A 285 2.80 -32.89 4.71
N GLY A 286 3.79 -33.31 5.50
CA GLY A 286 5.12 -33.68 5.05
C GLY A 286 6.15 -32.55 5.03
N PHE A 287 5.88 -31.43 5.70
CA PHE A 287 6.93 -30.44 5.97
C PHE A 287 7.78 -30.91 7.15
N ASP A 288 9.11 -30.86 6.98
CA ASP A 288 10.06 -31.27 8.01
C ASP A 288 11.16 -30.22 8.18
N MET A 289 11.23 -29.60 9.36
CA MET A 289 12.24 -28.59 9.69
C MET A 289 13.69 -29.10 9.72
N SER A 290 13.90 -30.43 9.73
CA SER A 290 15.24 -31.01 9.67
C SER A 290 15.89 -30.90 8.28
N ASN A 291 15.07 -30.74 7.23
CA ASN A 291 15.53 -30.60 5.86
C ASN A 291 15.63 -29.14 5.45
N ASP A 292 16.46 -28.84 4.45
CA ASP A 292 16.58 -27.50 3.89
C ASP A 292 15.23 -26.98 3.37
N PHE A 293 14.95 -25.70 3.65
CA PHE A 293 13.75 -25.02 3.20
C PHE A 293 14.01 -23.54 2.96
N HIS A 294 13.18 -22.93 2.11
CA HIS A 294 13.24 -21.50 1.83
C HIS A 294 11.88 -20.82 1.91
N PHE A 295 11.78 -19.71 2.64
CA PHE A 295 10.65 -18.81 2.48
C PHE A 295 10.65 -18.26 1.07
N ILE A 296 9.48 -18.22 0.44
CA ILE A 296 9.27 -17.64 -0.89
C ILE A 296 8.29 -16.47 -0.83
N TYR A 297 8.20 -15.72 -1.92
CA TYR A 297 7.31 -14.57 -2.04
C TYR A 297 5.84 -14.90 -1.79
N ASP A 298 5.04 -13.85 -1.61
CA ASP A 298 3.66 -13.92 -1.13
C ASP A 298 3.52 -14.48 0.30
N SER A 299 4.64 -14.58 1.03
CA SER A 299 4.65 -14.73 2.49
C SER A 299 4.37 -13.39 3.20
N ASN A 300 3.56 -13.43 4.25
CA ASN A 300 3.10 -12.26 4.99
C ASN A 300 2.65 -12.64 6.43
N CYS A 301 2.06 -11.71 7.18
CA CYS A 301 1.65 -11.97 8.57
C CYS A 301 0.41 -12.87 8.72
N HIS A 302 -0.31 -13.17 7.64
CA HIS A 302 -1.50 -14.03 7.66
C HIS A 302 -1.22 -15.44 7.15
N HIS A 303 -0.35 -15.58 6.16
CA HIS A 303 0.12 -16.86 5.65
C HIS A 303 1.58 -16.77 5.18
N ALA A 304 2.28 -17.88 5.20
CA ALA A 304 3.64 -17.99 4.66
C ALA A 304 3.73 -19.14 3.66
N HIS A 305 4.55 -18.96 2.64
CA HIS A 305 4.87 -19.98 1.66
C HIS A 305 6.32 -20.41 1.88
N ILE A 306 6.52 -21.70 2.08
CA ILE A 306 7.84 -22.29 2.31
C ILE A 306 8.06 -23.38 1.26
N GLN A 307 9.14 -23.27 0.50
CA GLN A 307 9.56 -24.27 -0.47
C GLN A 307 10.54 -25.25 0.17
N GLN A 308 10.29 -26.54 0.02
CA GLN A 308 11.14 -27.64 0.48
C GLN A 308 11.08 -28.79 -0.54
N SER A 309 12.23 -29.28 -0.97
CA SER A 309 12.34 -30.39 -1.95
C SER A 309 11.47 -30.22 -3.20
N GLY A 310 11.36 -28.99 -3.72
CA GLY A 310 10.56 -28.67 -4.91
C GLY A 310 9.05 -28.53 -4.67
N LYS A 311 8.55 -28.80 -3.46
CA LYS A 311 7.14 -28.59 -3.07
C LYS A 311 7.00 -27.28 -2.30
N VAL A 312 5.86 -26.59 -2.51
CA VAL A 312 5.49 -25.40 -1.72
C VAL A 312 4.48 -25.81 -0.66
N TYR A 313 4.76 -25.46 0.58
CA TYR A 313 3.91 -25.65 1.74
C TYR A 313 3.30 -24.30 2.14
N THR A 314 1.98 -24.27 2.27
CA THR A 314 1.26 -23.06 2.66
C THR A 314 0.91 -23.10 4.14
N PHE A 315 1.56 -22.25 4.93
CA PHE A 315 1.30 -22.09 6.35
C PHE A 315 0.23 -21.04 6.57
N ILE A 316 -0.84 -21.38 7.29
CA ILE A 316 -1.92 -20.44 7.64
C ILE A 316 -1.84 -20.11 9.12
N LYS A 317 -1.92 -18.81 9.44
CA LYS A 317 -1.96 -18.34 10.81
C LYS A 317 -3.24 -18.82 11.50
N LYS A 318 -3.10 -19.46 12.66
CA LYS A 318 -4.24 -19.82 13.51
C LYS A 318 -4.95 -18.54 13.95
N GLN A 319 -6.28 -18.53 13.85
CA GLN A 319 -7.06 -17.44 14.42
C GLN A 319 -6.95 -17.52 15.94
N SER A 320 -6.63 -16.37 16.56
CA SER A 320 -6.63 -16.21 18.02
C SER A 320 -8.06 -16.00 18.51
#